data_AF-A0A1M5BAZ9-F1
#
_entry.id   AF-A0A1M5BAZ9-F1
#
_cell.length_a   1.000
_cell.length_b   1.000
_cell.length_c   1.000
_cell.angle_alpha   90.00
_cell.angle_beta   90.00
_cell.angle_gamma   90.00
#
_symmetry.space_group_name_H-M   'P 1'
#
loop_
_entity.id
_entity.type
_entity.pdbx_description
1 polymer ?
#
loop_
_entity_poly.entity_id
_entity_poly.type
_entity_poly.pdbx_seq_one_letter_code
_entity_poly.pdbx_strand_id
1 'polypeptide(L)'
;MKKYILLSFILVLSFISVMFLLNSCTVSQKVNDKTGTQLWGENCGRCHNAPGPGELNAVNWDIVGKHMKVRANITDAEEKKIIEYLKSTGN
;
A
#
# COMPACT_ATOMS: atom_id res chain seq x y z
N MET A 1 -11.75 44.06 -20.63
CA MET A 1 -10.74 43.81 -19.57
C MET A 1 -11.26 42.87 -18.47
N LYS A 2 -12.32 43.22 -17.73
CA LYS A 2 -12.87 42.37 -16.65
C LYS A 2 -13.30 40.94 -17.08
N LYS A 3 -13.90 40.79 -18.28
CA LYS A 3 -14.28 39.47 -18.83
C LYS A 3 -13.07 38.55 -19.10
N TYR A 4 -11.95 39.10 -19.58
CA TYR A 4 -10.73 38.33 -19.84
C TYR A 4 -10.03 37.93 -18.53
N ILE A 5 -10.11 38.78 -17.50
CA ILE A 5 -9.63 38.45 -16.15
C ILE A 5 -10.48 37.32 -15.54
N LEU A 6 -11.81 37.39 -15.71
CA LEU A 6 -12.73 36.35 -15.23
C LEU A 6 -12.47 35.00 -15.94
N LEU A 7 -12.29 35.02 -17.25
CA LEU A 7 -11.98 33.83 -18.05
C LEU A 7 -10.64 33.19 -17.66
N SER A 8 -9.61 34.02 -17.43
CA SER A 8 -8.30 33.55 -16.96
C SER A 8 -8.41 32.85 -15.59
N PHE A 9 -9.17 33.43 -14.66
CA PHE A 9 -9.40 32.83 -13.35
C PHE A 9 -10.09 31.47 -13.43
N ILE A 10 -11.11 31.34 -14.29
CA ILE A 10 -11.84 30.07 -14.49
C ILE A 10 -10.91 29.01 -15.07
N LEU A 11 -10.08 29.38 -16.04
CA LEU A 11 -9.12 28.46 -16.66
C LEU A 11 -8.12 27.92 -15.62
N VAL A 12 -7.55 28.81 -14.79
CA VAL A 12 -6.62 28.43 -13.73
C VAL A 12 -7.29 27.54 -12.68
N LEU A 13 -8.52 27.85 -12.28
CA LEU A 13 -9.27 27.05 -11.31
C LEU A 13 -9.55 25.64 -11.83
N SER A 14 -9.92 25.52 -13.12
CA SER A 14 -10.13 24.22 -13.76
C SER A 14 -8.83 23.39 -13.83
N PHE A 15 -7.70 24.03 -14.10
CA PHE A 15 -6.41 23.37 -14.19
C PHE A 15 -5.95 22.84 -12.83
N ILE A 16 -6.13 23.64 -11.77
CA ILE A 16 -5.85 23.23 -10.38
C ILE A 16 -6.74 22.04 -9.99
N SER A 17 -8.03 22.08 -10.32
CA SER A 17 -8.96 20.98 -10.04
C SER A 17 -8.53 19.66 -10.71
N VAL A 18 -8.07 19.71 -11.97
CA VAL A 18 -7.54 18.53 -12.69
C VAL A 18 -6.29 17.99 -12.01
N MET A 19 -5.36 18.86 -11.59
CA MET A 19 -4.14 18.44 -10.89
C MET A 19 -4.44 17.71 -9.57
N PHE A 20 -5.46 18.13 -8.81
CA PHE A 20 -5.87 17.44 -7.58
C PHE A 20 -6.41 16.02 -7.84
N LEU A 21 -7.13 15.81 -8.95
CA LEU A 21 -7.67 14.48 -9.30
C LEU A 21 -6.55 13.48 -9.64
N LEU A 22 -5.48 13.91 -10.30
CA LEU A 22 -4.37 13.03 -10.69
C LEU A 22 -3.53 12.54 -9.48
N ASN A 23 -3.48 13.32 -8.39
CA ASN A 23 -2.65 12.99 -7.23
C ASN A 23 -3.30 11.98 -6.27
N SER A 24 -4.62 11.78 -6.33
CA SER A 24 -5.34 10.88 -5.40
C SER A 24 -4.96 9.39 -5.55
N CYS A 25 -4.48 8.95 -6.71
CA CYS A 25 -4.16 7.54 -6.94
C CYS A 25 -2.73 7.14 -6.56
N THR A 26 -1.86 8.11 -6.24
CA THR A 26 -0.41 7.90 -6.07
C THR A 26 -0.07 6.94 -4.92
N VAL A 27 -0.81 7.01 -3.81
CA VAL A 27 -0.60 6.15 -2.63
C VAL A 27 -0.92 4.69 -2.95
N SER A 28 -2.03 4.43 -3.67
CA SER A 28 -2.44 3.08 -4.06
C SER A 28 -1.44 2.44 -5.03
N GLN A 29 -0.93 3.22 -5.99
CA GLN A 29 0.08 2.75 -6.94
C GLN A 29 1.40 2.39 -6.23
N LYS A 30 1.85 3.22 -5.28
CA LYS A 30 3.07 2.96 -4.50
C LYS A 30 3.02 1.66 -3.68
N VAL A 31 1.83 1.25 -3.23
CA VAL A 31 1.63 -0.06 -2.56
C VAL A 31 1.63 -1.21 -3.58
N ASN A 32 1.06 -1.00 -4.77
CA ASN A 32 1.06 -1.99 -5.84
C ASN A 32 2.45 -2.30 -6.38
N ASP A 33 3.37 -1.32 -6.37
CA ASP A 33 4.73 -1.50 -6.92
C ASP A 33 5.67 -2.30 -6.00
N LYS A 34 5.33 -2.46 -4.70
CA LYS A 34 6.18 -3.19 -3.74
C LYS A 34 5.99 -4.70 -3.80
N THR A 35 7.08 -5.44 -3.63
CA THR A 35 7.07 -6.91 -3.50
C THR A 35 6.67 -7.36 -2.10
N GLY A 36 6.22 -8.61 -1.94
CA GLY A 36 5.90 -9.18 -0.62
C GLY A 36 7.08 -9.19 0.35
N THR A 37 8.29 -9.50 -0.16
CA THR A 37 9.54 -9.49 0.61
C THR A 37 9.86 -8.08 1.13
N GLN A 38 9.71 -7.07 0.28
CA GLN A 38 9.92 -5.68 0.68
C GLN A 38 8.91 -5.25 1.74
N LEU A 39 7.63 -5.53 1.51
CA LEU A 39 6.56 -5.19 2.45
C LEU A 39 6.75 -5.87 3.80
N TRP A 40 7.20 -7.14 3.83
CA TRP A 40 7.53 -7.84 5.06
C TRP A 40 8.68 -7.15 5.82
N GLY A 41 9.77 -6.82 5.12
CA GLY A 41 10.93 -6.14 5.72
C GLY A 41 10.60 -4.75 6.26
N GLU A 42 9.69 -4.01 5.62
CA GLU A 42 9.27 -2.68 6.06
C GLU A 42 8.28 -2.71 7.25
N ASN A 43 7.47 -3.76 7.38
CA ASN A 43 6.33 -3.75 8.31
C ASN A 43 6.41 -4.74 9.47
N CYS A 44 6.95 -5.94 9.26
CA CYS A 44 6.79 -7.03 10.23
C CYS A 44 7.79 -6.94 11.40
N GLY A 45 9.00 -6.45 11.16
CA GLY A 45 10.04 -6.28 12.19
C GLY A 45 9.91 -5.02 13.05
N ARG A 46 8.86 -4.20 12.86
CA ARG A 46 8.75 -2.89 13.53
C ARG A 46 8.49 -2.99 15.04
N CYS A 47 7.87 -4.08 15.49
CA CYS A 47 7.40 -4.22 16.87
C CYS A 47 8.05 -5.38 17.62
N HIS A 48 8.37 -6.47 16.93
CA HIS A 48 9.07 -7.63 17.47
C HIS A 48 9.82 -8.33 16.33
N ASN A 49 10.65 -9.32 16.65
CA ASN A 49 11.25 -10.16 15.61
C ASN A 49 10.13 -10.90 14.86
N ALA A 50 10.06 -10.70 13.55
CA ALA A 50 9.05 -11.34 12.72
C ALA A 50 9.55 -12.71 12.25
N PRO A 51 8.70 -13.75 12.29
CA PRO A 51 9.06 -15.04 11.71
C PRO A 51 9.29 -14.87 10.20
N GLY A 52 10.36 -15.48 9.71
CA GLY A 52 10.68 -15.59 8.30
C GLY A 52 10.02 -16.81 7.65
N PRO A 53 10.18 -16.97 6.33
CA PRO A 53 9.62 -18.12 5.65
C PRO A 53 10.13 -19.47 6.18
N GLY A 54 9.26 -20.48 6.14
CA GLY A 54 9.56 -21.82 6.66
C GLY A 54 9.39 -21.97 8.19
N GLU A 55 9.23 -20.88 8.94
CA GLU A 55 9.00 -20.94 10.39
C GLU A 55 7.54 -21.30 10.76
N LEU A 56 6.60 -21.10 9.85
CA LEU A 56 5.19 -21.49 10.00
C LEU A 56 4.70 -22.21 8.74
N ASN A 57 3.71 -23.09 8.90
CA ASN A 57 3.02 -23.72 7.77
C ASN A 57 2.05 -22.75 7.07
N ALA A 58 1.58 -23.12 5.88
CA ALA A 58 0.71 -22.27 5.07
C ALA A 58 -0.57 -21.81 5.79
N VAL A 59 -1.22 -22.68 6.57
CA VAL A 59 -2.46 -22.34 7.30
C VAL A 59 -2.17 -21.32 8.41
N ASN A 60 -1.07 -21.50 9.14
CA ASN A 60 -0.65 -20.58 10.18
C ASN A 60 -0.31 -19.21 9.61
N TRP A 61 0.27 -19.14 8.40
CA TRP A 61 0.50 -17.87 7.73
C TRP A 61 -0.79 -17.11 7.40
N ASP A 62 -1.88 -17.80 7.02
CA ASP A 62 -3.17 -17.13 6.80
C ASP A 62 -3.75 -16.56 8.09
N ILE A 63 -3.56 -17.26 9.21
CA ILE A 63 -4.06 -16.82 10.52
C ILE A 63 -3.25 -15.64 11.03
N VAL A 64 -1.92 -15.77 11.03
CA VAL A 64 -1.00 -14.72 11.50
C VAL A 64 -1.10 -13.50 10.61
N GLY A 65 -1.20 -13.68 9.29
CA GLY A 65 -1.37 -12.58 8.34
C GLY A 65 -2.62 -11.75 8.63
N LYS A 66 -3.77 -12.39 8.86
CA LYS A 66 -5.02 -11.69 9.24
C LYS A 66 -4.91 -10.94 10.56
N HIS A 67 -4.26 -11.57 11.55
CA HIS A 67 -3.99 -10.90 12.82
C HIS A 67 -3.11 -9.67 12.62
N MET A 68 -2.02 -9.83 11.87
CA MET A 68 -1.01 -8.81 11.67
C MET A 68 -1.45 -7.72 10.70
N LYS A 69 -2.40 -7.97 9.82
CA LYS A 69 -3.06 -6.91 9.04
C LYS A 69 -3.55 -5.78 9.94
N VAL A 70 -4.27 -6.15 11.00
CA VAL A 70 -4.81 -5.20 11.98
C VAL A 70 -3.69 -4.63 12.86
N ARG A 71 -2.78 -5.47 13.36
CA ARG A 71 -1.72 -5.02 14.30
C ARG A 71 -0.67 -4.13 13.66
N ALA A 72 -0.25 -4.45 12.43
CA ALA A 72 0.75 -3.68 11.69
C ALA A 72 0.13 -2.50 10.90
N ASN A 73 -1.21 -2.43 10.87
CA ASN A 73 -2.01 -1.45 10.12
C ASN A 73 -1.64 -1.43 8.64
N ILE A 74 -1.74 -2.60 7.99
CA ILE A 74 -1.48 -2.79 6.56
C ILE A 74 -2.77 -3.12 5.81
N THR A 75 -2.79 -2.84 4.51
CA THR A 75 -3.93 -3.08 3.62
C THR A 75 -4.10 -4.56 3.28
N ASP A 76 -5.28 -4.95 2.77
CA ASP A 76 -5.53 -6.31 2.25
C ASP A 76 -4.54 -6.72 1.15
N ALA A 77 -4.18 -5.78 0.27
CA ALA A 77 -3.25 -6.04 -0.83
C ALA A 77 -1.83 -6.31 -0.31
N GLU A 78 -1.40 -5.56 0.72
CA GLU A 78 -0.09 -5.76 1.36
C GLU A 78 -0.05 -7.08 2.12
N GLU A 79 -1.08 -7.38 2.91
CA GLU A 79 -1.22 -8.66 3.62
C GLU A 79 -1.07 -9.83 2.65
N LYS A 80 -1.85 -9.82 1.55
CA LYS A 80 -1.82 -10.90 0.57
C LYS A 80 -0.43 -11.12 -0.03
N LYS A 81 0.24 -10.05 -0.45
CA LYS A 81 1.60 -10.11 -1.00
C LYS A 81 2.60 -10.66 0.02
N ILE A 82 2.50 -10.24 1.28
CA ILE A 82 3.36 -10.72 2.37
C ILE A 82 3.12 -12.22 2.61
N ILE A 83 1.87 -12.65 2.71
CA ILE A 83 1.52 -14.07 2.93
C ILE A 83 1.98 -14.93 1.74
N GLU A 84 1.77 -14.49 0.51
CA GLU A 84 2.24 -15.19 -0.69
C GLU A 84 3.76 -15.37 -0.66
N TYR A 85 4.50 -14.31 -0.31
CA TYR A 85 5.95 -14.39 -0.12
C TYR A 85 6.33 -15.41 0.97
N LEU A 86 5.72 -15.35 2.15
CA LEU A 86 6.04 -16.23 3.28
C LEU A 86 5.70 -17.71 3.02
N LYS A 87 4.67 -17.96 2.21
CA LYS A 87 4.29 -19.32 1.76
C LYS A 87 5.15 -19.85 0.62
N SER A 88 5.68 -18.97 -0.23
CA SER A 88 6.46 -19.38 -1.42
C SER A 88 7.74 -20.15 -1.10
N THR A 89 8.17 -20.13 0.16
CA THR A 89 9.47 -20.64 0.62
C THR A 89 9.35 -21.59 1.83
N GLY A 90 8.12 -21.95 2.24
CA GLY A 90 7.85 -22.92 3.31
C GLY A 90 6.99 -24.08 2.80
N ASN A 91 7.36 -25.31 3.20
CA ASN A 91 6.68 -26.57 2.84
C ASN A 91 5.17 -26.58 3.16
#